data_AF-A0A2E0GZS9-F1
#
_entry.id   AF-A0A2E0GZS9-F1
#
_cell.length_a   1.000
_cell.length_b   1.000
_cell.length_c   1.000
_cell.angle_alpha   90.00
_cell.angle_beta   90.00
_cell.angle_gamma   90.00
#
_symmetry.space_group_name_H-M   'P 1'
#
loop_
_entity.id
_entity.type
_entity.pdbx_description
1 polymer ?
#
loop_
_entity_poly.entity_id
_entity_poly.type
_entity_poly.pdbx_seq_one_letter_code
_entity_poly.pdbx_strand_id
1 'polypeptide(L)' 'MSFDYFNYKSNNKVQKGSILFSQPLMRDKNFSRSVILICEHNKQGSLGYKLNNKIDTEMIKNFDDK' A
#
# COMPACT_ATOMS: atom_id res chain seq x y z
N MET A 1 -7.14 -29.01 -13.93
CA MET A 1 -7.49 -27.58 -13.81
C MET A 1 -6.22 -26.79 -13.53
N SER A 2 -5.80 -25.92 -14.45
CA SER A 2 -4.72 -24.97 -14.18
C SER A 2 -5.33 -23.79 -13.43
N PHE A 3 -5.12 -23.69 -12.12
CA PHE A 3 -5.47 -22.51 -11.36
C PHE A 3 -4.40 -21.45 -11.61
N ASP A 4 -4.74 -20.45 -12.43
CA ASP A 4 -3.88 -19.30 -12.65
C ASP A 4 -4.03 -18.32 -11.47
N TYR A 5 -3.38 -18.65 -10.35
CA TYR A 5 -3.36 -17.87 -9.11
C TYR A 5 -2.89 -16.42 -9.31
N PHE A 6 -2.27 -16.11 -10.45
CA PHE A 6 -1.71 -14.80 -10.75
C PHE A 6 -2.55 -13.98 -11.74
N ASN A 7 -3.74 -14.43 -12.14
CA ASN A 7 -4.65 -13.63 -12.95
C ASN A 7 -5.48 -12.63 -12.10
N TYR A 8 -4.79 -11.73 -11.40
CA TYR A 8 -5.40 -10.70 -10.53
C TYR A 8 -5.68 -9.38 -11.25
N LYS A 9 -5.98 -9.38 -12.56
CA LYS A 9 -6.28 -8.16 -13.30
C LYS A 9 -7.49 -7.44 -12.69
N SER A 10 -7.19 -6.47 -11.82
CA SER A 10 -8.17 -5.50 -11.33
C SER A 10 -8.49 -4.56 -12.49
N ASN A 11 -9.69 -4.66 -13.03
CA ASN A 11 -10.20 -3.71 -14.03
C ASN A 11 -10.64 -2.38 -13.41
N ASN A 12 -10.51 -2.22 -12.08
CA ASN A 12 -10.89 -1.01 -11.39
C ASN A 12 -9.80 0.04 -11.52
N LYS A 13 -10.15 1.21 -12.05
CA LYS A 13 -9.27 2.38 -12.02
C LYS A 13 -9.04 2.79 -10.57
N VAL A 14 -7.80 3.16 -10.27
CA VAL A 14 -7.42 3.67 -8.95
C VAL A 14 -8.18 4.98 -8.68
N GLN A 15 -8.74 5.10 -7.48
CA GLN A 15 -9.43 6.27 -6.99
C GLN A 15 -9.24 6.42 -5.47
N LYS A 16 -9.63 7.58 -4.91
CA LYS A 16 -9.70 7.76 -3.46
C LYS A 16 -10.50 6.64 -2.81
N GLY A 17 -9.96 6.06 -1.73
CA GLY A 17 -10.51 4.90 -1.03
C GLY A 17 -10.09 3.54 -1.58
N SER A 18 -9.36 3.49 -2.70
CA SER A 18 -8.85 2.22 -3.22
C SER A 18 -7.79 1.62 -2.29
N ILE A 19 -7.76 0.30 -2.20
CA ILE A 19 -6.71 -0.45 -1.53
C ILE A 19 -5.86 -1.14 -2.60
N LEU A 20 -4.55 -0.90 -2.56
CA LEU A 20 -3.58 -1.54 -3.44
C LEU A 20 -2.86 -2.65 -2.71
N PHE A 21 -2.83 -3.83 -3.31
CA PHE A 21 -2.01 -4.95 -2.87
C PHE A 21 -0.77 -5.03 -3.74
N SER A 22 0.40 -5.15 -3.13
CA SER A 22 1.61 -5.38 -3.91
C SER A 22 1.63 -6.78 -4.53
N GLN A 23 2.38 -6.90 -5.62
CA GLN A 23 2.57 -8.21 -6.24
C GLN A 23 3.37 -9.14 -5.31
N PRO A 24 3.04 -10.45 -5.24
CA PRO A 24 3.70 -11.40 -4.33
C PRO A 24 5.24 -11.43 -4.43
N LEU A 25 5.79 -11.18 -5.62
CA LEU A 25 7.24 -11.21 -5.90
C LEU A 25 7.83 -9.82 -6.20
N MET A 26 7.18 -8.76 -5.74
CA MET A 26 7.68 -7.39 -5.91
C MET A 26 9.02 -7.21 -5.17
N ARG A 27 10.06 -6.86 -5.93
CA ARG A 27 11.45 -6.70 -5.44
C ARG A 27 11.73 -5.34 -4.80
N ASP A 28 10.89 -4.34 -5.06
CA ASP A 28 11.02 -3.02 -4.45
C ASP A 28 10.73 -3.11 -2.94
N LYS A 29 11.74 -2.81 -2.12
CA LYS A 29 11.66 -2.90 -0.65
C LYS A 29 10.61 -1.97 -0.06
N ASN A 30 10.33 -0.82 -0.68
CA ASN A 30 9.38 0.15 -0.15
C ASN A 30 7.94 -0.39 -0.23
N PHE A 31 7.64 -1.17 -1.26
CA PHE A 31 6.30 -1.67 -1.57
C PHE A 31 6.18 -3.19 -1.50
N SER A 32 7.25 -3.92 -1.18
CA SER A 32 7.19 -5.37 -1.02
C SER A 32 6.20 -5.73 0.09
N ARG A 33 5.32 -6.69 -0.23
CA ARG A 33 4.18 -7.11 0.60
C ARG A 33 3.37 -5.95 1.19
N SER A 34 3.22 -4.82 0.51
CA SER A 34 2.46 -3.68 1.02
C SER A 34 0.96 -3.81 0.77
N VAL A 35 0.19 -3.29 1.73
CA VAL A 35 -1.23 -2.97 1.58
C VAL A 35 -1.34 -1.46 1.71
N ILE A 36 -1.72 -0.75 0.65
CA ILE A 36 -1.72 0.71 0.60
C ILE A 36 -3.14 1.22 0.44
N LEU A 37 -3.58 2.12 1.32
CA LEU A 37 -4.82 2.87 1.15
C LEU A 37 -4.55 4.16 0.38
N ILE A 38 -5.32 4.41 -0.68
CA ILE A 38 -5.27 5.68 -1.42
C ILE A 38 -6.18 6.69 -0.74
N CYS A 39 -5.60 7.76 -0.20
CA CYS A 39 -6.33 8.85 0.45
C CYS A 39 -6.71 9.96 -0.53
N GLU A 40 -5.88 10.15 -1.56
CA GLU A 40 -6.13 11.11 -2.62
C GLU A 40 -5.58 10.60 -3.95
N HIS A 41 -6.29 10.85 -5.04
CA HIS A 41 -5.88 10.54 -6.39
C HIS A 41 -6.42 11.61 -7.33
N ASN A 42 -5.53 12.36 -7.98
CA ASN A 42 -5.88 13.45 -8.88
C ASN A 42 -4.84 13.53 -10.02
N LYS A 43 -4.96 14.55 -10.89
CA LYS A 43 -4.06 14.72 -12.05
C LYS A 43 -2.59 14.99 -11.69
N GLN A 44 -2.33 15.46 -10.47
CA GLN A 44 -0.98 15.75 -9.98
C GLN A 44 -0.31 14.51 -9.40
N GLY A 45 -1.09 13.53 -8.91
CA GLY A 45 -0.56 12.29 -8.37
C GLY A 45 -1.52 11.57 -7.43
N SER A 46 -0.94 10.65 -6.65
CA SER A 46 -1.67 9.87 -5.64
C SER A 46 -0.95 9.96 -4.30
N LEU A 47 -1.72 10.08 -3.23
CA LEU A 47 -1.23 10.00 -1.86
C LEU A 47 -1.90 8.82 -1.16
N GLY A 48 -1.12 8.06 -0.40
CA GLY A 48 -1.62 6.92 0.34
C GLY A 48 -0.72 6.46 1.47
N TYR A 49 -1.26 5.60 2.34
CA TYR A 49 -0.57 5.07 3.51
C TYR A 49 -0.45 3.55 3.45
N LYS A 50 0.71 3.05 3.89
CA LYS A 50 0.95 1.61 4.06
C LYS A 50 0.29 1.14 5.35
N LEU A 51 -0.78 0.34 5.23
CA LEU A 51 -1.58 -0.11 6.36
C LEU A 51 -0.93 -1.24 7.16
N ASN A 52 -0.08 -2.03 6.51
CA ASN A 52 0.47 -3.24 7.10
C ASN A 52 1.93 -3.10 7.56
N ASN A 53 2.39 -1.87 7.77
CA ASN A 53 3.67 -1.60 8.39
C ASN A 53 3.40 -1.03 9.80
N LYS A 54 3.67 -1.84 10.83
CA LYS A 54 3.54 -1.36 12.21
C LYS A 54 4.62 -0.33 12.47
N ILE A 55 4.22 0.82 13.00
CA ILE A 55 5.16 1.83 13.45
C ILE A 55 5.64 1.41 14.84
N ASP A 56 6.93 1.58 15.09
CA ASP A 56 7.48 1.42 16.42
C ASP A 56 6.96 2.56 17.33
N THR A 57 6.12 2.19 18.29
CA THR A 57 5.50 3.13 19.22
C THR A 57 6.52 3.80 20.15
N GLU A 58 7.67 3.18 20.40
CA GLU A 58 8.74 3.80 21.20
C GLU A 58 9.36 4.99 20.45
N MET A 59 9.47 4.91 19.12
CA MET A 59 9.94 6.03 18.31
C MET A 59 8.96 7.22 18.34
N ILE A 60 7.65 6.96 18.34
CA ILE A 60 6.64 8.03 18.34
C ILE A 60 6.69 8.83 19.64
N LYS A 61 6.81 8.16 20.80
CA LYS A 61 6.84 8.84 22.11
C LYS A 61 7.97 9.86 22.22
N ASN A 62 9.14 9.53 21.70
CA ASN A 62 10.31 10.42 21.73
C ASN A 62 10.16 11.69 20.87
N PHE A 63 9.18 11.73 19.96
CA PHE A 63 8.88 12.92 19.15
C PHE A 63 7.89 13.86 19.83
N ASP A 64 7.02 13.36 20.72
CA ASP A 64 6.05 14.18 21.46
C ASP A 64 6.66 14.82 22.72
N ASP A 65 7.77 14.27 23.23
CA ASP A 65 8.49 14.79 24.42
C ASP A 65 9.47 15.95 24.10
N LYS A 66 9.36 16.60 22.92
CA LYS A 66 10.14 17.77 22.50
C LYS A 66 9.26 18.92 22.04
#